data_AF-A0A2W7A965-F1
#
_entry.id   AF-A0A2W7A965-F1
#
_cell.length_a   1.000
_cell.length_b   1.000
_cell.length_c   1.000
_cell.angle_alpha   90.00
_cell.angle_beta   90.00
_cell.angle_gamma   90.00
#
_symmetry.space_group_name_H-M   'P 1'
#
loop_
_entity.id
_entity.type
_entity.pdbx_description
1 polymer ?
#
loop_
_entity_poly.entity_id
_entity_poly.type
_entity_poly.pdbx_seq_one_letter_code
_entity_poly.pdbx_strand_id
1 'polypeptide(L)'
;MMTEPTTWFDVWMEFAASIQEQEVNQSAQAARILNETRSAILRLVLPLFDFKQKSSGKKMPQKDVADGMQFLKTLPISNLKDVRTKLQKSLAWQVLSKASQNTYGGRINQWLNWMEEHGYLKVSIKHSARIQAQLSPKTRFGYGSCAAVKLTSRRGLYPEYILQWQEMSPAMQSWQNYFVQFLTKSKQPGRVNTAIGEAGAHRYLKELNLFWGWMTHVRQPRIPTTELTVDLLFPKVTEEELEELSPRQQEKLWRKYQLEFQTWLGEYHEYLKEEGKSQSPHTWKGKLSALKALGRVQYADQVQKLSDYEKIPLFVTLNNFFKEVFEELDEWSETGQSVADWSKKWPEVPEGKTALEVVQDKVIEELRLECRLRRSDGEFRNAKWLAVKYMHFLKFALSGLMPARRQQEDRSAKIALSCPVQRPDFVPPDGLYYPLPPDETSRADLSLVEKVR
;
A
#
# COMPACT_ATOMS: atom_id res chain seq x y z
N MET A 1 -4.92 51.31 -26.23
CA MET A 1 -3.79 50.63 -25.58
C MET A 1 -4.31 50.03 -24.28
N MET A 2 -4.65 48.74 -24.27
CA MET A 2 -4.91 48.06 -23.00
C MET A 2 -3.54 47.72 -22.39
N THR A 3 -3.25 48.30 -21.24
CA THR A 3 -2.10 47.93 -20.42
C THR A 3 -2.19 46.43 -20.10
N GLU A 4 -1.10 45.70 -20.26
CA GLU A 4 -1.04 44.29 -19.86
C GLU A 4 -1.52 44.17 -18.39
N PRO A 5 -2.39 43.20 -18.07
CA PRO A 5 -2.85 43.00 -16.71
C PRO A 5 -1.63 42.70 -15.83
N THR A 6 -1.53 43.37 -14.68
CA THR A 6 -0.39 43.20 -13.74
C THR A 6 -0.84 42.71 -12.37
N THR A 7 -2.11 42.93 -12.04
CA THR A 7 -2.71 42.63 -10.74
C THR A 7 -3.87 41.65 -10.87
N TRP A 8 -4.29 41.04 -9.75
CA TRP A 8 -5.47 40.17 -9.75
C TRP A 8 -6.75 40.95 -10.08
N PHE A 9 -6.78 42.25 -9.78
CA PHE A 9 -7.92 43.10 -10.12
C PHE A 9 -8.08 43.22 -11.64
N ASP A 10 -6.98 43.36 -12.38
CA ASP A 10 -7.02 43.46 -13.85
C ASP A 10 -7.59 42.16 -14.45
N VAL A 11 -7.11 41.01 -13.97
CA VAL A 11 -7.61 39.68 -14.38
C VAL A 11 -9.08 39.49 -14.01
N TRP A 12 -9.51 40.00 -12.85
CA TRP A 12 -10.93 39.98 -12.46
C TRP A 12 -11.80 40.84 -13.40
N MET A 13 -11.34 42.02 -13.79
CA MET A 13 -12.07 42.90 -14.70
C MET A 13 -12.25 42.27 -16.09
N GLU A 14 -11.20 41.63 -16.61
CA GLU A 14 -11.30 40.90 -17.88
C GLU A 14 -12.24 39.70 -17.80
N PHE A 15 -12.17 38.91 -16.73
CA PHE A 15 -13.13 37.82 -16.49
C PHE A 15 -14.56 38.34 -16.38
N ALA A 16 -14.76 39.49 -15.72
CA ALA A 16 -16.09 40.09 -15.60
C ALA A 16 -16.65 40.52 -16.94
N ALA A 17 -15.81 41.12 -17.80
CA ALA A 17 -16.17 41.49 -19.17
C ALA A 17 -16.51 40.24 -20.01
N SER A 18 -15.71 39.17 -19.93
CA SER A 18 -15.96 37.95 -20.71
C SER A 18 -17.27 37.25 -20.33
N ILE A 19 -17.63 37.24 -19.04
CA ILE A 19 -18.92 36.66 -18.60
C ILE A 19 -20.10 37.52 -19.07
N GLN A 20 -19.95 38.86 -19.08
CA GLN A 20 -20.98 39.75 -19.61
C GLN A 20 -21.18 39.59 -21.12
N GLU A 21 -20.10 39.34 -21.86
CA GLU A 21 -20.12 39.11 -23.31
C GLU A 21 -20.67 37.72 -23.69
N GLN A 22 -20.41 36.69 -22.90
CA GLN A 22 -20.94 35.35 -23.14
C GLN A 22 -22.45 35.23 -22.85
N GLU A 23 -22.95 36.02 -21.91
CA GLU A 23 -24.32 35.95 -21.39
C GLU A 23 -25.14 37.21 -21.74
N VAL A 24 -24.87 37.82 -22.91
CA VAL A 24 -25.49 39.08 -23.37
C VAL A 24 -27.03 39.04 -23.34
N ASN A 25 -27.62 37.87 -23.62
CA ASN A 25 -29.07 37.67 -23.63
C ASN A 25 -29.65 37.23 -22.28
N GLN A 26 -28.81 37.03 -21.25
CA GLN A 26 -29.19 36.55 -19.92
C GLN A 26 -28.51 37.37 -18.81
N SER A 27 -28.73 38.69 -18.83
CA SER A 27 -28.12 39.65 -17.87
C SER A 27 -28.27 39.24 -16.39
N ALA A 28 -29.40 38.64 -16.00
CA ALA A 28 -29.62 38.14 -14.65
C ALA A 28 -28.69 36.95 -14.28
N GLN A 29 -28.39 36.07 -15.23
CA GLN A 29 -27.47 34.95 -15.06
C GLN A 29 -26.04 35.44 -14.94
N ALA A 30 -25.61 36.35 -15.83
CA ALA A 30 -24.28 36.98 -15.78
C ALA A 30 -24.04 37.64 -14.41
N ALA A 31 -24.99 38.45 -13.95
CA ALA A 31 -24.92 39.14 -12.66
C ALA A 31 -24.83 38.15 -11.48
N ARG A 32 -25.55 37.03 -11.54
CA ARG A 32 -25.50 35.98 -10.52
C ARG A 32 -24.12 35.31 -10.47
N ILE A 33 -23.59 34.91 -11.63
CA ILE A 33 -22.26 34.27 -11.74
C ILE A 33 -21.19 35.19 -11.15
N LEU A 34 -21.17 36.46 -11.56
CA LEU A 34 -20.19 37.43 -11.09
C LEU A 34 -20.29 37.69 -9.58
N ASN A 35 -21.51 37.78 -9.05
CA ASN A 35 -21.70 37.96 -7.61
C ASN A 35 -21.24 36.75 -6.79
N GLU A 36 -21.55 35.54 -7.25
CA GLU A 36 -21.14 34.29 -6.59
C GLU A 36 -19.61 34.11 -6.66
N THR A 37 -19.00 34.34 -7.83
CA THR A 37 -17.53 34.24 -8.00
C THR A 37 -16.81 35.30 -7.18
N ARG A 38 -17.26 36.56 -7.20
CA ARG A 38 -16.69 37.63 -6.36
C ARG A 38 -16.77 37.26 -4.89
N SER A 39 -17.93 36.78 -4.44
CA SER A 39 -18.11 36.37 -3.05
C SER A 39 -17.17 35.22 -2.68
N ALA A 40 -16.97 34.26 -3.58
CA ALA A 40 -16.05 33.14 -3.38
C ALA A 40 -14.59 33.60 -3.29
N ILE A 41 -14.15 34.51 -4.17
CA ILE A 41 -12.79 35.09 -4.14
C ILE A 41 -12.55 35.81 -2.81
N LEU A 42 -13.45 36.72 -2.43
CA LEU A 42 -13.29 37.52 -1.21
C LEU A 42 -13.34 36.66 0.06
N ARG A 43 -14.22 35.65 0.09
CA ARG A 43 -14.46 34.82 1.28
C ARG A 43 -13.44 33.71 1.48
N LEU A 44 -13.04 33.06 0.39
CA LEU A 44 -12.30 31.80 0.44
C LEU A 44 -10.87 31.94 -0.07
N VAL A 45 -10.64 32.81 -1.06
CA VAL A 45 -9.33 32.94 -1.69
C VAL A 45 -8.49 33.99 -1.00
N LEU A 46 -8.98 35.22 -0.85
CA LEU A 46 -8.19 36.33 -0.29
C LEU A 46 -7.61 36.05 1.12
N PRO A 47 -8.34 35.39 2.05
CA PRO A 47 -7.76 35.05 3.37
C PRO A 47 -6.53 34.14 3.30
N LEU A 48 -6.34 33.38 2.20
CA LEU A 48 -5.16 32.53 1.98
C LEU A 48 -3.91 33.32 1.53
N PHE A 49 -4.10 34.62 1.33
CA PHE A 49 -3.09 35.62 0.98
C PHE A 49 -3.14 36.78 1.98
N ASP A 50 -3.41 36.46 3.26
CA ASP A 50 -3.33 37.35 4.42
C ASP A 50 -4.35 38.51 4.46
N PHE A 51 -5.41 38.44 3.65
CA PHE A 51 -6.53 39.37 3.79
C PHE A 51 -7.37 39.05 5.03
N LYS A 52 -7.45 40.01 5.96
CA LYS A 52 -8.27 39.88 7.18
C LYS A 52 -9.64 40.51 6.97
N GLN A 53 -10.68 39.68 6.90
CA GLN A 53 -12.06 40.16 6.93
C GLN A 53 -12.39 40.73 8.31
N LYS A 54 -13.10 41.88 8.33
CA LYS A 54 -13.51 42.54 9.58
C LYS A 54 -14.83 41.98 10.11
N SER A 55 -15.69 41.44 9.24
CA SER A 55 -16.96 40.81 9.62
C SER A 55 -17.04 39.35 9.16
N SER A 56 -17.51 38.47 10.05
CA SER A 56 -17.76 37.04 9.79
C SER A 56 -19.23 36.70 9.50
N GLY A 57 -20.08 37.71 9.28
CA GLY A 57 -21.52 37.54 9.07
C GLY A 57 -21.91 36.88 7.72
N LYS A 58 -23.13 36.32 7.66
CA LYS A 58 -23.69 35.70 6.43
C LYS A 58 -23.70 36.64 5.22
N LYS A 59 -23.91 37.95 5.43
CA LYS A 59 -23.85 39.00 4.41
C LYS A 59 -22.58 39.83 4.60
N MET A 60 -21.79 40.01 3.55
CA MET A 60 -20.57 40.82 3.60
C MET A 60 -20.93 42.30 3.59
N PRO A 61 -20.44 43.12 4.54
CA PRO A 61 -20.61 44.57 4.51
C PRO A 61 -20.02 45.17 3.24
N GLN A 62 -20.62 46.25 2.72
CA GLN A 62 -20.10 46.94 1.52
C GLN A 62 -18.66 47.43 1.70
N LYS A 63 -18.30 47.82 2.93
CA LYS A 63 -16.93 48.21 3.29
C LYS A 63 -15.93 47.07 3.11
N ASP A 64 -16.26 45.86 3.56
CA ASP A 64 -15.39 44.68 3.41
C ASP A 64 -15.26 44.26 1.94
N VAL A 65 -16.33 44.44 1.14
CA VAL A 65 -16.28 44.25 -0.31
C VAL A 65 -15.31 45.26 -0.94
N ALA A 66 -15.43 46.55 -0.61
CA ALA A 66 -14.54 47.58 -1.13
C ALA A 66 -13.08 47.35 -0.74
N ASP A 67 -12.83 47.03 0.54
CA ASP A 67 -11.49 46.71 1.06
C ASP A 67 -10.89 45.49 0.33
N GLY A 68 -11.67 44.44 0.11
CA GLY A 68 -11.22 43.24 -0.61
C GLY A 68 -10.94 43.50 -2.10
N MET A 69 -11.76 44.31 -2.77
CA MET A 69 -11.52 44.72 -4.15
C MET A 69 -10.26 45.60 -4.27
N GLN A 70 -9.99 46.45 -3.28
CA GLN A 70 -8.76 47.23 -3.22
C GLN A 70 -7.54 46.34 -2.97
N PHE A 71 -7.68 45.31 -2.14
CA PHE A 71 -6.63 44.33 -1.88
C PHE A 71 -6.24 43.54 -3.14
N LEU A 72 -7.20 43.21 -4.02
CA LEU A 72 -6.92 42.55 -5.32
C LEU A 72 -5.94 43.35 -6.18
N LYS A 73 -5.95 44.68 -6.10
CA LYS A 73 -5.01 45.55 -6.83
C LYS A 73 -3.57 45.47 -6.29
N THR A 74 -3.40 44.97 -5.07
CA THR A 74 -2.07 44.80 -4.46
C THR A 74 -1.44 43.45 -4.76
N LEU A 75 -2.24 42.47 -5.23
CA LEU A 75 -1.78 41.11 -5.47
C LEU A 75 -1.23 40.97 -6.90
N PRO A 76 0.05 40.59 -7.06
CA PRO A 76 0.63 40.38 -8.39
C PRO A 76 0.11 39.09 -9.01
N ILE A 77 -0.05 39.09 -10.34
CA ILE A 77 -0.50 37.92 -11.13
C ILE A 77 0.37 36.69 -10.88
N SER A 78 1.66 36.86 -10.55
CA SER A 78 2.58 35.76 -10.21
C SER A 78 2.07 34.85 -9.08
N ASN A 79 1.20 35.36 -8.21
CA ASN A 79 0.64 34.62 -7.08
C ASN A 79 -0.60 33.78 -7.46
N LEU A 80 -1.18 33.97 -8.65
CA LEU A 80 -2.37 33.23 -9.09
C LEU A 80 -2.11 31.72 -9.18
N LYS A 81 -0.87 31.30 -9.48
CA LYS A 81 -0.47 29.89 -9.55
C LYS A 81 -0.69 29.14 -8.22
N ASP A 82 -0.64 29.84 -7.10
CA ASP A 82 -0.75 29.23 -5.77
C ASP A 82 -2.21 29.09 -5.31
N VAL A 83 -3.16 29.73 -6.02
CA VAL A 83 -4.59 29.76 -5.66
C VAL A 83 -5.18 28.35 -5.61
N ARG A 84 -4.97 27.53 -6.66
CA ARG A 84 -5.56 26.18 -6.75
C ARG A 84 -5.06 25.28 -5.61
N THR A 85 -3.75 25.30 -5.33
CA THR A 85 -3.14 24.49 -4.27
C THR A 85 -3.56 24.95 -2.87
N LYS A 86 -3.57 26.26 -2.62
CA LYS A 86 -3.99 26.81 -1.32
C LYS A 86 -5.48 26.61 -1.06
N LEU A 87 -6.33 26.74 -2.09
CA LEU A 87 -7.78 26.56 -1.97
C LEU A 87 -8.17 25.11 -1.69
N GLN A 88 -7.56 24.14 -2.38
CA GLN A 88 -7.78 22.71 -2.07
C GLN A 88 -7.42 22.39 -0.62
N LYS A 89 -6.32 22.96 -0.13
CA LYS A 89 -5.91 22.84 1.27
C LYS A 89 -6.79 23.62 2.24
N SER A 90 -7.63 24.56 1.81
CA SER A 90 -8.48 25.38 2.70
C SER A 90 -9.92 24.86 2.75
N LEU A 91 -10.49 24.43 1.62
CA LEU A 91 -11.83 23.87 1.55
C LEU A 91 -11.98 22.60 2.39
N ALA A 92 -10.89 21.86 2.61
CA ALA A 92 -10.86 20.70 3.52
C ALA A 92 -10.99 21.06 5.01
N TRP A 93 -10.74 22.33 5.39
CA TRP A 93 -10.67 22.77 6.79
C TRP A 93 -11.77 23.77 7.18
N GLN A 94 -12.44 24.38 6.21
CA GLN A 94 -13.53 25.32 6.50
C GLN A 94 -14.87 24.62 6.73
N VAL A 95 -15.59 25.05 7.78
CA VAL A 95 -16.94 24.61 8.13
C VAL A 95 -17.98 25.27 7.19
N LEU A 96 -17.98 24.87 5.91
CA LEU A 96 -18.98 25.27 4.93
C LEU A 96 -19.98 24.12 4.71
N SER A 97 -21.24 24.46 4.43
CA SER A 97 -22.22 23.45 4.01
C SER A 97 -21.80 22.82 2.67
N LYS A 98 -22.17 21.54 2.45
CA LYS A 98 -21.87 20.82 1.20
C LYS A 98 -22.40 21.57 -0.04
N ALA A 99 -23.57 22.20 0.08
CA ALA A 99 -24.13 23.03 -0.98
C ALA A 99 -23.26 24.26 -1.29
N SER A 100 -22.81 24.98 -0.26
CA SER A 100 -21.92 26.14 -0.42
C SER A 100 -20.53 25.75 -0.95
N GLN A 101 -20.00 24.59 -0.55
CA GLN A 101 -18.76 24.03 -1.10
C GLN A 101 -18.89 23.76 -2.60
N ASN A 102 -20.01 23.15 -3.02
CA ASN A 102 -20.26 22.87 -4.43
C ASN A 102 -20.41 24.17 -5.25
N THR A 103 -21.19 25.14 -4.76
CA THR A 103 -21.41 26.41 -5.47
C THR A 103 -20.14 27.24 -5.56
N TYR A 104 -19.48 27.53 -4.43
CA TYR A 104 -18.27 28.36 -4.44
C TYR A 104 -17.07 27.64 -5.05
N GLY A 105 -16.93 26.34 -4.82
CA GLY A 105 -15.90 25.52 -5.48
C GLY A 105 -16.08 25.51 -6.99
N GLY A 106 -17.33 25.33 -7.48
CA GLY A 106 -17.66 25.43 -8.90
C GLY A 106 -17.29 26.77 -9.51
N ARG A 107 -17.62 27.89 -8.83
CA ARG A 107 -17.29 29.25 -9.31
C ARG A 107 -15.81 29.56 -9.32
N ILE A 108 -15.07 29.14 -8.30
CA ILE A 108 -13.61 29.35 -8.28
C ILE A 108 -12.95 28.47 -9.35
N ASN A 109 -13.41 27.24 -9.57
CA ASN A 109 -12.91 26.41 -10.66
C ASN A 109 -13.22 27.02 -12.04
N GLN A 110 -14.42 27.57 -12.24
CA GLN A 110 -14.77 28.29 -13.46
C GLN A 110 -13.81 29.45 -13.72
N TRP A 111 -13.53 30.26 -12.70
CA TRP A 111 -12.57 31.37 -12.80
C TRP A 111 -11.13 30.89 -13.07
N LEU A 112 -10.68 29.83 -12.37
CA LEU A 112 -9.34 29.26 -12.58
C LEU A 112 -9.16 28.64 -13.97
N ASN A 113 -10.17 27.94 -14.48
CA ASN A 113 -10.13 27.34 -15.81
C ASN A 113 -10.08 28.42 -16.89
N TRP A 114 -10.89 29.48 -16.75
CA TRP A 114 -10.83 30.63 -17.64
C TRP A 114 -9.43 31.26 -17.64
N MET A 115 -8.82 31.45 -16.47
CA MET A 115 -7.45 31.97 -16.36
C MET A 115 -6.40 31.04 -16.99
N GLU A 116 -6.63 29.73 -16.99
CA GLU A 116 -5.76 28.74 -17.63
C GLU A 116 -5.83 28.81 -19.16
N GLU A 117 -7.05 28.92 -19.69
CA GLU A 117 -7.33 29.07 -21.12
C GLU A 117 -6.73 30.35 -21.70
N HIS A 118 -6.82 31.46 -20.95
CA HIS A 118 -6.29 32.77 -21.34
C HIS A 118 -4.81 32.95 -20.99
N GLY A 119 -4.14 31.89 -20.52
CA GLY A 119 -2.69 31.87 -20.34
C GLY A 119 -2.17 32.54 -19.06
N TYR A 120 -3.03 33.10 -18.22
CA TYR A 120 -2.65 33.70 -16.92
C TYR A 120 -2.01 32.71 -15.94
N LEU A 121 -2.37 31.42 -16.07
CA LEU A 121 -1.77 30.33 -15.27
C LEU A 121 -0.63 29.59 -15.99
N LYS A 122 -0.38 29.89 -17.27
CA LYS A 122 0.77 29.35 -18.03
C LYS A 122 2.02 30.15 -17.74
N VAL A 123 2.46 30.14 -16.48
CA VAL A 123 3.82 30.58 -16.17
C VAL A 123 4.75 29.47 -16.64
N SER A 124 5.29 29.61 -17.85
CA SER A 124 6.60 29.04 -18.15
C SER A 124 7.58 29.71 -17.20
N ILE A 125 7.75 29.15 -16.00
CA ILE A 125 8.81 29.58 -15.11
C ILE A 125 10.08 29.17 -15.85
N LYS A 126 10.68 30.10 -16.59
CA LYS A 126 12.09 30.00 -16.98
C LYS A 126 12.87 30.01 -15.68
N HIS A 127 12.98 28.84 -15.05
CA HIS A 127 13.85 28.63 -13.92
C HIS A 127 15.25 29.02 -14.37
N SER A 128 15.96 29.80 -13.54
CA SER A 128 17.37 30.08 -13.80
C SER A 128 18.12 28.77 -14.01
N ALA A 129 19.21 28.79 -14.78
CA ALA A 129 20.02 27.60 -15.05
C ALA A 129 20.38 26.84 -13.76
N ARG A 130 20.60 27.57 -12.66
CA ARG A 130 20.83 27.02 -11.32
C ARG A 130 19.66 26.19 -10.79
N ILE A 131 18.43 26.65 -10.97
CA ILE A 131 17.24 25.93 -10.53
C ILE A 131 16.95 24.75 -11.47
N GLN A 132 17.12 24.92 -12.79
CA GLN A 132 16.98 23.84 -13.78
C GLN A 132 17.88 22.63 -13.46
N ALA A 133 19.13 22.89 -13.06
CA ALA A 133 20.08 21.84 -12.64
C ALA A 133 19.61 21.06 -11.39
N GLN A 134 18.76 21.67 -10.56
CA GLN A 134 18.21 21.06 -9.33
C GLN A 134 16.85 20.39 -9.56
N LEU A 135 16.24 20.52 -10.73
CA LEU A 135 14.95 19.89 -11.02
C LEU A 135 15.15 18.42 -11.31
N SER A 136 14.43 17.56 -10.61
CA SER A 136 14.23 16.19 -11.05
C SER A 136 13.45 16.16 -12.38
N PRO A 137 13.70 15.17 -13.27
CA PRO A 137 12.86 14.96 -14.43
C PRO A 137 11.40 14.74 -13.99
N LYS A 138 10.46 15.11 -14.85
CA LYS A 138 9.07 14.66 -14.67
C LYS A 138 9.12 13.15 -14.64
N THR A 139 8.58 12.52 -13.60
CA THR A 139 8.54 11.06 -13.46
C THR A 139 7.85 10.50 -14.69
N ARG A 140 8.64 10.10 -15.69
CA ARG A 140 8.14 9.41 -16.85
C ARG A 140 8.31 7.96 -16.49
N PHE A 141 7.21 7.28 -16.21
CA PHE A 141 7.16 5.84 -16.32
C PHE A 141 7.31 5.47 -17.80
N GLY A 142 8.44 5.83 -18.43
CA GLY A 142 8.69 5.63 -19.86
C GLY A 142 8.69 4.16 -20.26
N TYR A 143 8.86 3.28 -19.27
CA TYR A 143 8.79 1.83 -19.39
C TYR A 143 7.49 1.24 -18.83
N GLY A 144 6.47 2.08 -18.58
CA GLY A 144 5.19 1.68 -17.99
C GLY A 144 5.23 1.53 -16.47
N SER A 145 4.06 1.27 -15.89
CA SER A 145 3.93 0.90 -14.47
C SER A 145 4.53 -0.49 -14.24
N CYS A 146 5.06 -0.78 -13.04
CA CYS A 146 5.40 -2.16 -12.65
C CYS A 146 4.19 -3.11 -12.74
N ALA A 147 2.97 -2.55 -12.74
CA ALA A 147 1.73 -3.31 -12.97
C ALA A 147 1.49 -3.67 -14.45
N ALA A 148 2.18 -3.03 -15.40
CA ALA A 148 2.03 -3.28 -16.83
C ALA A 148 2.74 -4.57 -17.28
N VAL A 149 3.88 -4.89 -16.64
CA VAL A 149 4.60 -6.14 -16.91
C VAL A 149 4.01 -7.25 -16.05
N LYS A 150 3.28 -8.19 -16.67
CA LYS A 150 2.80 -9.39 -15.97
C LYS A 150 3.98 -10.34 -15.74
N LEU A 151 4.48 -10.34 -14.51
CA LEU A 151 5.61 -11.17 -14.08
C LEU A 151 5.18 -12.59 -13.73
N THR A 152 3.90 -12.77 -13.40
CA THR A 152 3.33 -14.06 -13.04
C THR A 152 2.46 -14.56 -14.18
N SER A 153 2.42 -15.88 -14.36
CA SER A 153 1.47 -16.55 -15.28
C SER A 153 0.00 -16.36 -14.88
N ARG A 154 -0.27 -15.89 -13.66
CA ARG A 154 -1.62 -15.63 -13.14
C ARG A 154 -2.37 -14.62 -14.02
N ARG A 155 -3.50 -15.04 -14.60
CA ARG A 155 -4.52 -14.13 -15.11
C ARG A 155 -5.20 -13.53 -13.90
N GLY A 156 -5.17 -12.20 -13.75
CA GLY A 156 -5.70 -11.46 -12.60
C GLY A 156 -7.24 -11.48 -12.48
N LEU A 157 -7.87 -12.62 -12.72
CA LEU A 157 -9.26 -12.85 -12.42
C LEU A 157 -9.39 -13.01 -10.90
N TYR A 158 -10.29 -12.23 -10.31
CA TYR A 158 -10.91 -12.64 -9.06
C TYR A 158 -11.40 -14.07 -9.26
N PRO A 159 -11.13 -14.99 -8.32
CA PRO A 159 -11.56 -16.37 -8.52
C PRO A 159 -13.07 -16.38 -8.67
N GLU A 160 -13.57 -16.88 -9.80
CA GLU A 160 -15.00 -16.86 -10.18
C GLU A 160 -15.87 -17.56 -9.13
N TYR A 161 -15.26 -18.42 -8.32
CA TYR A 161 -15.90 -19.17 -7.25
C TYR A 161 -16.00 -18.43 -5.92
N ILE A 162 -15.59 -17.16 -5.77
CA ILE A 162 -15.72 -16.47 -4.48
C ILE A 162 -17.21 -16.30 -4.11
N LEU A 163 -17.58 -16.70 -2.90
CA LEU A 163 -18.96 -16.57 -2.43
C LEU A 163 -19.34 -15.09 -2.31
N GLN A 164 -20.40 -14.68 -3.00
CA GLN A 164 -20.88 -13.30 -2.99
C GLN A 164 -21.76 -13.04 -1.78
N TRP A 165 -21.79 -11.77 -1.35
CA TRP A 165 -22.60 -11.33 -0.20
C TRP A 165 -24.09 -11.69 -0.36
N GLN A 166 -24.61 -11.56 -1.58
CA GLN A 166 -26.02 -11.79 -1.92
C GLN A 166 -26.43 -13.26 -1.84
N GLU A 167 -25.47 -14.18 -1.95
CA GLU A 167 -25.72 -15.63 -1.88
C GLU A 167 -25.83 -16.10 -0.41
N MET A 168 -25.22 -15.36 0.51
CA MET A 168 -25.14 -15.75 1.93
C MET A 168 -26.47 -15.60 2.65
N SER A 169 -26.73 -16.52 3.59
CA SER A 169 -27.85 -16.39 4.53
C SER A 169 -27.68 -15.15 5.42
N PRO A 170 -28.78 -14.58 5.97
CA PRO A 170 -28.70 -13.46 6.90
C PRO A 170 -27.84 -13.74 8.15
N ALA A 171 -27.81 -15.00 8.60
CA ALA A 171 -26.97 -15.44 9.71
C ALA A 171 -25.48 -15.33 9.37
N MET A 172 -25.09 -15.83 8.20
CA MET A 172 -23.71 -15.71 7.70
C MET A 172 -23.29 -14.25 7.53
N GLN A 173 -24.13 -13.41 6.93
CA GLN A 173 -23.87 -11.97 6.78
C GLN A 173 -23.67 -11.28 8.14
N SER A 174 -24.52 -11.58 9.11
CA SER A 174 -24.41 -11.06 10.48
C SER A 174 -23.10 -11.51 11.15
N TRP A 175 -22.72 -12.77 10.95
CA TRP A 175 -21.46 -13.30 11.47
C TRP A 175 -20.24 -12.62 10.81
N GLN A 176 -20.25 -12.35 9.51
CA GLN A 176 -19.14 -11.65 8.83
C GLN A 176 -18.95 -10.23 9.39
N ASN A 177 -20.05 -9.52 9.66
CA ASN A 177 -20.02 -8.22 10.32
C ASN A 177 -19.42 -8.33 11.73
N TYR A 178 -19.82 -9.36 12.50
CA TYR A 178 -19.23 -9.64 13.81
C TYR A 178 -17.73 -9.94 13.72
N PHE A 179 -17.31 -10.77 12.78
CA PHE A 179 -15.91 -11.13 12.54
C PHE A 179 -15.02 -9.90 12.31
N VAL A 180 -15.45 -8.99 11.43
CA VAL A 180 -14.72 -7.74 11.17
C VAL A 180 -14.66 -6.85 12.41
N GLN A 181 -15.78 -6.70 13.13
CA GLN A 181 -15.82 -5.92 14.36
C GLN A 181 -14.90 -6.50 15.44
N PHE A 182 -14.91 -7.82 15.63
CA PHE A 182 -14.10 -8.52 16.61
C PHE A 182 -12.60 -8.29 16.36
N LEU A 183 -12.17 -8.33 15.09
CA LEU A 183 -10.77 -8.13 14.71
C LEU A 183 -10.30 -6.67 14.80
N THR A 184 -11.21 -5.70 14.68
CA THR A 184 -10.84 -4.27 14.54
C THR A 184 -11.05 -3.44 15.79
N LYS A 185 -12.06 -3.72 16.61
CA LYS A 185 -12.40 -2.89 17.79
C LYS A 185 -11.33 -2.99 18.87
N SER A 186 -10.72 -1.90 19.33
CA SER A 186 -9.59 -1.94 20.28
C SER A 186 -9.91 -2.58 21.64
N LYS A 187 -11.17 -2.53 22.11
CA LYS A 187 -11.62 -3.08 23.40
C LYS A 187 -12.81 -4.03 23.24
N GLN A 188 -12.61 -5.14 22.52
CA GLN A 188 -13.62 -6.18 22.39
C GLN A 188 -13.57 -7.12 23.61
N PRO A 189 -14.68 -7.35 24.33
CA PRO A 189 -14.73 -8.33 25.44
C PRO A 189 -14.31 -9.73 25.00
N GLY A 190 -13.63 -10.47 25.87
CA GLY A 190 -13.14 -11.84 25.59
C GLY A 190 -11.96 -11.92 24.61
N ARG A 191 -11.52 -10.80 24.01
CA ARG A 191 -10.45 -10.83 23.02
C ARG A 191 -9.07 -10.80 23.68
N VAL A 192 -8.36 -11.92 23.57
CA VAL A 192 -6.95 -12.06 23.96
C VAL A 192 -5.96 -11.60 22.86
N ASN A 193 -6.45 -11.41 21.63
CA ASN A 193 -5.68 -10.98 20.46
C ASN A 193 -5.56 -9.45 20.35
N THR A 194 -4.47 -8.98 19.75
CA THR A 194 -4.30 -7.57 19.36
C THR A 194 -5.25 -7.20 18.23
N ALA A 195 -5.85 -6.01 18.30
CA ALA A 195 -6.64 -5.46 17.20
C ALA A 195 -5.78 -5.27 15.94
N ILE A 196 -6.39 -5.48 14.77
CA ILE A 196 -5.78 -5.22 13.48
C ILE A 196 -6.55 -4.13 12.73
N GLY A 197 -5.91 -3.57 11.70
CA GLY A 197 -6.57 -2.63 10.81
C GLY A 197 -7.69 -3.27 10.00
N GLU A 198 -8.69 -2.48 9.66
CA GLU A 198 -9.88 -2.90 8.90
C GLU A 198 -9.54 -3.55 7.55
N ALA A 199 -8.54 -3.04 6.84
CA ALA A 199 -8.04 -3.64 5.61
C ALA A 199 -7.51 -5.07 5.82
N GLY A 200 -6.88 -5.35 6.97
CA GLY A 200 -6.41 -6.68 7.34
C GLY A 200 -7.57 -7.64 7.63
N ALA A 201 -8.59 -7.16 8.34
CA ALA A 201 -9.78 -7.95 8.64
C ALA A 201 -10.56 -8.33 7.37
N HIS A 202 -10.79 -7.37 6.47
CA HIS A 202 -11.43 -7.62 5.17
C HIS A 202 -10.60 -8.54 4.28
N ARG A 203 -9.26 -8.49 4.36
CA ARG A 203 -8.41 -9.46 3.66
C ARG A 203 -8.68 -10.89 4.16
N TYR A 204 -8.73 -11.12 5.47
CA TYR A 204 -9.08 -12.45 5.99
C TYR A 204 -10.48 -12.88 5.57
N LEU A 205 -11.46 -11.97 5.65
CA LEU A 205 -12.82 -12.27 5.23
C LEU A 205 -12.91 -12.67 3.75
N LYS A 206 -12.17 -11.98 2.88
CA LYS A 206 -12.05 -12.33 1.47
C LYS A 206 -11.51 -13.76 1.28
N GLU A 207 -10.50 -14.16 2.05
CA GLU A 207 -9.99 -15.53 1.98
C GLU A 207 -11.02 -16.56 2.49
N LEU A 208 -11.79 -16.23 3.53
CA LEU A 208 -12.88 -17.07 4.03
C LEU A 208 -13.99 -17.26 2.99
N ASN A 209 -14.40 -16.20 2.29
CA ASN A 209 -15.37 -16.27 1.20
C ASN A 209 -14.89 -17.12 0.01
N LEU A 210 -13.57 -17.22 -0.17
CA LEU A 210 -13.00 -18.12 -1.18
C LEU A 210 -13.11 -19.59 -0.75
N PHE A 211 -12.97 -19.91 0.54
CA PHE A 211 -13.18 -21.27 1.03
C PHE A 211 -14.65 -21.69 0.90
N TRP A 212 -15.58 -20.89 1.41
CA TRP A 212 -17.01 -21.21 1.29
C TRP A 212 -17.46 -21.29 -0.17
N GLY A 213 -17.01 -20.35 -0.99
CA GLY A 213 -17.34 -20.34 -2.41
C GLY A 213 -16.77 -21.56 -3.15
N TRP A 214 -15.57 -22.03 -2.79
CA TRP A 214 -15.05 -23.29 -3.30
C TRP A 214 -15.92 -24.48 -2.89
N MET A 215 -16.34 -24.56 -1.62
CA MET A 215 -17.22 -25.64 -1.13
C MET A 215 -18.58 -25.68 -1.85
N THR A 216 -19.12 -24.52 -2.23
CA THR A 216 -20.44 -24.41 -2.88
C THR A 216 -20.40 -24.56 -4.39
N HIS A 217 -19.40 -23.96 -5.06
CA HIS A 217 -19.40 -23.86 -6.52
C HIS A 217 -18.47 -24.89 -7.19
N VAL A 218 -17.45 -25.38 -6.50
CA VAL A 218 -16.35 -26.16 -7.11
C VAL A 218 -16.26 -27.58 -6.55
N ARG A 219 -16.19 -27.74 -5.23
CA ARG A 219 -15.99 -29.03 -4.54
C ARG A 219 -17.06 -30.05 -4.91
N GLN A 220 -16.70 -31.34 -4.90
CA GLN A 220 -17.64 -32.45 -5.06
C GLN A 220 -17.63 -33.35 -3.80
N PRO A 221 -18.80 -33.60 -3.17
CA PRO A 221 -20.10 -33.00 -3.45
C PRO A 221 -20.14 -31.49 -3.10
N ARG A 222 -20.95 -30.74 -3.84
CA ARG A 222 -21.18 -29.30 -3.57
C ARG A 222 -22.04 -29.11 -2.33
N ILE A 223 -21.68 -28.14 -1.50
CA ILE A 223 -22.46 -27.76 -0.33
C ILE A 223 -23.44 -26.64 -0.70
N PRO A 224 -24.77 -26.85 -0.59
CA PRO A 224 -25.75 -25.81 -0.84
C PRO A 224 -25.53 -24.57 0.03
N THR A 225 -25.79 -23.39 -0.52
CA THR A 225 -25.59 -22.13 0.21
C THR A 225 -26.43 -22.04 1.49
N THR A 226 -27.56 -22.74 1.54
CA THR A 226 -28.44 -22.87 2.72
C THR A 226 -27.82 -23.67 3.86
N GLU A 227 -26.85 -24.54 3.56
CA GLU A 227 -26.15 -25.39 4.54
C GLU A 227 -24.80 -24.80 4.95
N LEU A 228 -24.41 -23.66 4.37
CA LEU A 228 -23.16 -23.01 4.73
C LEU A 228 -23.21 -22.46 6.15
N THR A 229 -22.30 -22.98 6.97
CA THR A 229 -22.04 -22.48 8.31
C THR A 229 -20.57 -22.15 8.47
N VAL A 230 -20.27 -21.44 9.55
CA VAL A 230 -18.90 -21.12 9.96
C VAL A 230 -18.16 -22.41 10.39
N ASP A 231 -18.90 -23.34 10.99
CA ASP A 231 -18.38 -24.61 11.52
C ASP A 231 -17.88 -25.56 10.43
N LEU A 232 -18.34 -25.40 9.18
CA LEU A 232 -17.79 -26.13 8.04
C LEU A 232 -16.30 -25.85 7.81
N LEU A 233 -15.85 -24.61 8.05
CA LEU A 233 -14.45 -24.23 7.87
C LEU A 233 -13.64 -24.48 9.13
N PHE A 234 -14.22 -24.26 10.30
CA PHE A 234 -13.54 -24.48 11.57
C PHE A 234 -14.60 -24.89 12.59
N PRO A 235 -14.74 -26.17 12.94
CA PRO A 235 -15.77 -26.62 13.88
C PRO A 235 -15.57 -26.03 15.28
N LYS A 236 -16.65 -25.53 15.89
CA LYS A 236 -16.69 -25.21 17.33
C LYS A 236 -17.14 -26.45 18.10
N VAL A 237 -16.39 -26.81 19.13
CA VAL A 237 -16.81 -27.77 20.16
C VAL A 237 -16.76 -27.03 21.49
N THR A 238 -17.86 -27.03 22.24
CA THR A 238 -17.92 -26.28 23.50
C THR A 238 -17.38 -27.07 24.69
N GLU A 239 -17.01 -26.37 25.76
CA GLU A 239 -16.57 -27.04 26.98
C GLU A 239 -17.70 -27.91 27.55
N GLU A 240 -18.95 -27.44 27.48
CA GLU A 240 -20.12 -28.21 27.90
C GLU A 240 -20.29 -29.49 27.09
N GLU A 241 -20.13 -29.43 25.76
CA GLU A 241 -20.18 -30.62 24.89
C GLU A 241 -19.07 -31.62 25.20
N LEU A 242 -17.90 -31.14 25.63
CA LEU A 242 -16.79 -32.02 26.03
C LEU A 242 -17.04 -32.65 27.40
N GLU A 243 -17.58 -31.90 28.36
CA GLU A 243 -17.87 -32.39 29.72
C GLU A 243 -18.87 -33.55 29.73
N GLU A 244 -19.81 -33.57 28.78
CA GLU A 244 -20.79 -34.65 28.62
C GLU A 244 -20.18 -35.95 28.05
N LEU A 245 -18.97 -35.88 27.48
CA LEU A 245 -18.31 -36.99 26.81
C LEU A 245 -17.21 -37.60 27.67
N SER A 246 -17.14 -38.93 27.67
CA SER A 246 -15.98 -39.64 28.24
C SER A 246 -14.68 -39.28 27.48
N PRO A 247 -13.49 -39.39 28.10
CA PRO A 247 -12.22 -39.08 27.43
C PRO A 247 -12.03 -39.80 26.08
N ARG A 248 -12.48 -41.05 25.97
CA ARG A 248 -12.44 -41.81 24.71
C ARG A 248 -13.38 -41.26 23.64
N GLN A 249 -14.55 -40.74 24.03
CA GLN A 249 -15.48 -40.10 23.09
C GLN A 249 -14.97 -38.74 22.64
N GLN A 250 -14.37 -37.95 23.54
CA GLN A 250 -13.71 -36.70 23.19
C GLN A 250 -12.58 -36.94 22.17
N GLU A 251 -11.70 -37.93 22.42
CA GLU A 251 -10.63 -38.29 21.49
C GLU A 251 -11.18 -38.70 20.12
N LYS A 252 -12.23 -39.53 20.09
CA LYS A 252 -12.89 -39.95 18.84
C LYS A 252 -13.51 -38.76 18.09
N LEU A 253 -14.14 -37.83 18.81
CA LEU A 253 -14.74 -36.62 18.25
C LEU A 253 -13.67 -35.73 17.61
N TRP A 254 -12.61 -35.43 18.35
CA TRP A 254 -11.51 -34.60 17.85
C TRP A 254 -10.80 -35.24 16.66
N ARG A 255 -10.56 -36.55 16.71
CA ARG A 255 -9.98 -37.27 15.57
C ARG A 255 -10.84 -37.17 14.31
N LYS A 256 -12.17 -37.23 14.46
CA LYS A 256 -13.11 -37.02 13.35
C LYS A 256 -12.96 -35.61 12.77
N TYR A 257 -13.05 -34.57 13.60
CA TYR A 257 -12.96 -33.19 13.11
C TYR A 257 -11.60 -32.83 12.53
N GLN A 258 -10.51 -33.32 13.13
CA GLN A 258 -9.16 -33.12 12.58
C GLN A 258 -9.01 -33.79 11.22
N LEU A 259 -9.53 -35.00 11.04
CA LEU A 259 -9.48 -35.70 9.76
C LEU A 259 -10.29 -34.95 8.70
N GLU A 260 -11.53 -34.56 9.01
CA GLU A 260 -12.38 -33.78 8.10
C GLU A 260 -11.71 -32.45 7.71
N PHE A 261 -11.17 -31.72 8.70
CA PHE A 261 -10.46 -30.46 8.50
C PHE A 261 -9.20 -30.63 7.63
N GLN A 262 -8.39 -31.65 7.89
CA GLN A 262 -7.22 -31.98 7.06
C GLN A 262 -7.61 -32.34 5.63
N THR A 263 -8.67 -33.13 5.47
CA THR A 263 -9.12 -33.65 4.17
C THR A 263 -9.50 -32.50 3.24
N TRP A 264 -10.42 -31.63 3.66
CA TRP A 264 -10.86 -30.55 2.78
C TRP A 264 -9.76 -29.49 2.60
N LEU A 265 -8.89 -29.27 3.60
CA LEU A 265 -7.73 -28.37 3.44
C LEU A 265 -6.76 -28.89 2.39
N GLY A 266 -6.48 -30.18 2.39
CA GLY A 266 -5.66 -30.85 1.37
C GLY A 266 -6.28 -30.70 -0.02
N GLU A 267 -7.57 -31.06 -0.15
CA GLU A 267 -8.34 -30.90 -1.41
C GLU A 267 -8.29 -29.46 -1.94
N TYR A 268 -8.47 -28.47 -1.06
CA TYR A 268 -8.46 -27.07 -1.48
C TYR A 268 -7.05 -26.60 -1.85
N HIS A 269 -6.01 -27.05 -1.14
CA HIS A 269 -4.63 -26.71 -1.45
C HIS A 269 -4.21 -27.29 -2.81
N GLU A 270 -4.59 -28.54 -3.10
CA GLU A 270 -4.39 -29.20 -4.38
C GLU A 270 -5.12 -28.45 -5.50
N TYR A 271 -6.40 -28.12 -5.30
CA TYR A 271 -7.17 -27.28 -6.23
C TYR A 271 -6.48 -25.93 -6.51
N LEU A 272 -5.92 -25.28 -5.50
CA LEU A 272 -5.19 -24.03 -5.69
C LEU A 272 -3.92 -24.22 -6.54
N LYS A 273 -3.20 -25.33 -6.36
CA LYS A 273 -1.98 -25.64 -7.13
C LYS A 273 -2.29 -26.00 -8.58
N GLU A 274 -3.27 -26.87 -8.81
CA GLU A 274 -3.58 -27.45 -10.11
C GLU A 274 -4.45 -26.51 -10.98
N GLU A 275 -5.65 -26.20 -10.49
CA GLU A 275 -6.63 -25.39 -11.23
C GLU A 275 -6.37 -23.90 -11.05
N GLY A 276 -6.06 -23.48 -9.82
CA GLY A 276 -5.77 -22.09 -9.47
C GLY A 276 -4.40 -21.60 -9.95
N LYS A 277 -3.50 -22.52 -10.33
CA LYS A 277 -2.08 -22.25 -10.69
C LYS A 277 -1.37 -21.37 -9.66
N SER A 278 -1.76 -21.48 -8.40
CA SER A 278 -1.21 -20.72 -7.28
C SER A 278 -0.11 -21.51 -6.60
N GLN A 279 1.08 -21.46 -7.19
CA GLN A 279 2.26 -22.19 -6.69
C GLN A 279 2.97 -21.49 -5.54
N SER A 280 2.57 -20.27 -5.15
CA SER A 280 3.28 -19.54 -4.09
C SER A 280 2.88 -20.02 -2.69
N PRO A 281 3.83 -20.43 -1.83
CA PRO A 281 3.57 -20.77 -0.43
C PRO A 281 3.05 -19.56 0.36
N HIS A 282 3.35 -18.33 -0.06
CA HIS A 282 2.75 -17.12 0.53
C HIS A 282 1.24 -17.04 0.33
N THR A 283 0.71 -17.53 -0.80
CA THR A 283 -0.74 -17.59 -1.01
C THR A 283 -1.36 -18.54 0.00
N TRP A 284 -0.78 -19.73 0.15
CA TRP A 284 -1.28 -20.74 1.08
C TRP A 284 -1.17 -20.27 2.54
N LYS A 285 -0.06 -19.65 2.93
CA LYS A 285 0.09 -18.97 4.23
C LYS A 285 -1.02 -17.96 4.50
N GLY A 286 -1.42 -17.19 3.50
CA GLY A 286 -2.52 -16.23 3.60
C GLY A 286 -3.86 -16.88 3.91
N LYS A 287 -4.15 -18.01 3.24
CA LYS A 287 -5.33 -18.86 3.47
C LYS A 287 -5.37 -19.41 4.90
N LEU A 288 -4.27 -20.03 5.34
CA LEU A 288 -4.14 -20.56 6.69
C LEU A 288 -4.26 -19.46 7.75
N SER A 289 -3.75 -18.25 7.48
CA SER A 289 -3.86 -17.11 8.39
C SER A 289 -5.30 -16.65 8.57
N ALA A 290 -6.12 -16.71 7.51
CA ALA A 290 -7.54 -16.40 7.60
C ALA A 290 -8.30 -17.45 8.42
N LEU A 291 -7.97 -18.73 8.29
CA LEU A 291 -8.54 -19.80 9.13
C LEU A 291 -8.11 -19.68 10.59
N LYS A 292 -6.85 -19.32 10.84
CA LYS A 292 -6.37 -19.05 12.20
C LYS A 292 -7.14 -17.89 12.84
N ALA A 293 -7.42 -16.84 12.05
CA ALA A 293 -8.26 -15.74 12.51
C ALA A 293 -9.70 -16.20 12.77
N LEU A 294 -10.27 -17.03 11.89
CA LEU A 294 -11.60 -17.62 12.05
C LEU A 294 -11.73 -18.42 13.35
N GLY A 295 -10.85 -19.39 13.57
CA GLY A 295 -10.86 -20.20 14.79
C GLY A 295 -10.69 -19.35 16.04
N ARG A 296 -9.91 -18.27 15.97
CA ARG A 296 -9.74 -17.34 17.10
C ARG A 296 -11.03 -16.61 17.46
N VAL A 297 -11.84 -16.26 16.46
CA VAL A 297 -13.15 -15.63 16.70
C VAL A 297 -14.14 -16.64 17.27
N GLN A 298 -14.16 -17.87 16.75
CA GLN A 298 -15.10 -18.89 17.22
C GLN A 298 -14.87 -19.34 18.67
N TYR A 299 -13.60 -19.51 19.06
CA TYR A 299 -13.22 -19.96 20.41
C TYR A 299 -12.89 -18.80 21.36
N ALA A 300 -13.21 -17.56 20.99
CA ALA A 300 -12.86 -16.37 21.77
C ALA A 300 -13.42 -16.38 23.20
N ASP A 301 -14.57 -17.02 23.38
CA ASP A 301 -15.28 -17.18 24.65
C ASP A 301 -14.71 -18.30 25.54
N GLN A 302 -13.92 -19.22 24.97
CA GLN A 302 -13.36 -20.39 25.66
C GLN A 302 -11.87 -20.26 25.98
N VAL A 303 -11.26 -19.11 25.72
CA VAL A 303 -9.82 -18.90 25.96
C VAL A 303 -9.57 -17.69 26.86
N GLN A 304 -8.54 -17.80 27.70
CA GLN A 304 -8.11 -16.69 28.57
C GLN A 304 -6.79 -16.07 28.12
N LYS A 305 -5.94 -16.86 27.45
CA LYS A 305 -4.63 -16.44 26.94
C LYS A 305 -4.43 -16.92 25.51
N LEU A 306 -3.51 -16.26 24.79
CA LEU A 306 -3.16 -16.64 23.42
C LEU A 306 -2.66 -18.08 23.29
N SER A 307 -1.96 -18.58 24.31
CA SER A 307 -1.45 -19.96 24.37
C SER A 307 -2.55 -21.00 24.51
N ASP A 308 -3.75 -20.64 24.99
CA ASP A 308 -4.84 -21.60 25.17
C ASP A 308 -5.37 -22.10 23.83
N TYR A 309 -5.30 -21.27 22.78
CA TYR A 309 -5.62 -21.72 21.43
C TYR A 309 -4.75 -22.90 20.97
N GLU A 310 -3.50 -23.00 21.44
CA GLU A 310 -2.58 -24.08 21.05
C GLU A 310 -2.97 -25.44 21.64
N LYS A 311 -3.85 -25.44 22.65
CA LYS A 311 -4.38 -26.67 23.27
C LYS A 311 -5.56 -27.25 22.50
N ILE A 312 -6.20 -26.45 21.64
CA ILE A 312 -7.36 -26.90 20.84
C ILE A 312 -6.85 -27.78 19.69
N PRO A 313 -7.32 -29.03 19.53
CA PRO A 313 -6.78 -29.96 18.54
C PRO A 313 -6.78 -29.47 17.09
N LEU A 314 -7.78 -28.66 16.70
CA LEU A 314 -7.84 -28.06 15.36
C LEU A 314 -6.74 -27.02 15.11
N PHE A 315 -6.32 -26.27 16.14
CA PHE A 315 -5.20 -25.33 16.02
C PHE A 315 -3.86 -26.06 15.94
N VAL A 316 -3.71 -27.21 16.61
CA VAL A 316 -2.54 -28.09 16.46
C VAL A 316 -2.42 -28.54 15.01
N THR A 317 -3.53 -29.05 14.44
CA THR A 317 -3.60 -29.43 13.02
C THR A 317 -3.25 -28.26 12.10
N LEU A 318 -3.83 -27.08 12.33
CA LEU A 318 -3.55 -25.90 11.53
C LEU A 318 -2.07 -25.46 11.62
N ASN A 319 -1.47 -25.56 12.81
CA ASN A 319 -0.07 -25.22 13.01
C ASN A 319 0.88 -26.21 12.29
N ASN A 320 0.51 -27.47 12.13
CA ASN A 320 1.27 -28.43 11.30
C ASN A 320 1.30 -27.98 9.83
N PHE A 321 0.17 -27.56 9.26
CA PHE A 321 0.15 -26.96 7.91
C PHE A 321 0.99 -25.68 7.81
N PHE A 322 1.02 -24.85 8.86
CA PHE A 322 1.92 -23.70 8.89
C PHE A 322 3.38 -24.13 8.86
N LYS A 323 3.75 -25.18 9.59
CA LYS A 323 5.13 -25.69 9.63
C LYS A 323 5.59 -26.11 8.23
N GLU A 324 4.79 -26.90 7.52
CA GLU A 324 5.06 -27.31 6.13
C GLU A 324 5.26 -26.09 5.21
N VAL A 325 4.41 -25.06 5.35
CA VAL A 325 4.52 -23.82 4.57
C VAL A 325 5.78 -23.03 4.90
N PHE A 326 6.21 -23.01 6.16
CA PHE A 326 7.43 -22.33 6.56
C PHE A 326 8.67 -23.06 6.04
N GLU A 327 8.68 -24.38 6.08
CA GLU A 327 9.74 -25.21 5.47
C GLU A 327 9.85 -24.93 3.97
N GLU A 328 8.74 -24.87 3.23
CA GLU A 328 8.72 -24.51 1.80
C GLU A 328 9.17 -23.05 1.56
N LEU A 329 8.80 -22.12 2.45
CA LEU A 329 9.25 -20.72 2.35
C LEU A 329 10.75 -20.55 2.57
N ASP A 330 11.31 -21.31 3.51
CA ASP A 330 12.74 -21.32 3.79
C ASP A 330 13.50 -21.90 2.59
N GLU A 331 13.02 -23.00 2.01
CA GLU A 331 13.57 -23.56 0.76
C GLU A 331 13.53 -22.55 -0.40
N TRP A 332 12.42 -21.84 -0.58
CA TRP A 332 12.30 -20.80 -1.62
C TRP A 332 13.28 -19.65 -1.39
N SER A 333 13.49 -19.27 -0.13
CA SER A 333 14.44 -18.22 0.22
C SER A 333 15.88 -18.65 -0.07
N GLU A 334 16.24 -19.90 0.24
CA GLU A 334 17.57 -20.47 0.02
C GLU A 334 17.88 -20.67 -1.47
N THR A 335 16.91 -21.16 -2.24
CA THR A 335 17.04 -21.43 -3.68
C THR A 335 16.80 -20.20 -4.56
N GLY A 336 16.29 -19.11 -3.99
CA GLY A 336 15.88 -17.91 -4.74
C GLY A 336 14.66 -18.15 -5.64
N GLN A 337 13.86 -19.19 -5.36
CA GLN A 337 12.67 -19.52 -6.11
C GLN A 337 11.62 -18.40 -6.02
N SER A 338 10.96 -18.12 -7.13
CA SER A 338 9.94 -17.07 -7.22
C SER A 338 8.90 -17.39 -8.27
N VAL A 339 7.63 -17.13 -7.95
CA VAL A 339 6.52 -17.17 -8.93
C VAL A 339 6.59 -16.05 -9.96
N ALA A 340 7.26 -14.95 -9.63
CA ALA A 340 7.53 -13.88 -10.58
C ALA A 340 8.73 -14.28 -11.43
N ASP A 341 8.53 -14.28 -12.75
CA ASP A 341 9.58 -14.36 -13.74
C ASP A 341 10.32 -13.02 -13.79
N TRP A 342 11.40 -12.93 -13.02
CA TRP A 342 12.22 -11.73 -12.93
C TRP A 342 13.01 -11.45 -14.20
N SER A 343 13.17 -12.44 -15.10
CA SER A 343 13.83 -12.22 -16.40
C SER A 343 13.09 -11.17 -17.23
N LYS A 344 11.75 -11.12 -17.11
CA LYS A 344 10.89 -10.13 -17.77
C LYS A 344 11.03 -8.70 -17.23
N LYS A 345 11.74 -8.51 -16.11
CA LYS A 345 12.07 -7.16 -15.61
C LYS A 345 13.34 -6.58 -16.17
N TRP A 346 14.17 -7.41 -16.80
CA TRP A 346 15.41 -6.91 -17.37
C TRP A 346 15.08 -5.96 -18.52
N PRO A 347 15.72 -4.78 -18.57
CA PRO A 347 15.54 -3.87 -19.68
C PRO A 347 16.01 -4.56 -20.97
N GLU A 348 15.28 -4.34 -22.06
CA GLU A 348 15.73 -4.75 -23.39
C GLU A 348 17.11 -4.13 -23.68
N VAL A 349 18.04 -4.99 -24.08
CA VAL A 349 19.42 -4.61 -24.39
C VAL A 349 19.51 -4.37 -25.90
N PRO A 350 19.68 -3.11 -26.36
CA PRO A 350 19.84 -2.82 -27.77
C PRO A 350 21.09 -3.47 -28.34
N GLU A 351 21.07 -3.80 -29.63
CA GLU A 351 22.24 -4.30 -30.33
C GLU A 351 23.43 -3.32 -30.19
N GLY A 352 24.62 -3.86 -29.87
CA GLY A 352 25.82 -3.06 -29.64
C GLY A 352 25.95 -2.43 -28.24
N LYS A 353 24.98 -2.63 -27.33
CA LYS A 353 25.12 -2.27 -25.91
C LYS A 353 25.20 -3.51 -25.02
N THR A 354 25.87 -3.36 -23.88
CA THR A 354 25.86 -4.35 -22.80
C THR A 354 24.68 -4.12 -21.86
N ALA A 355 24.24 -5.17 -21.17
CA ALA A 355 23.20 -5.03 -20.13
C ALA A 355 23.60 -4.04 -19.02
N LEU A 356 24.89 -3.97 -18.69
CA LEU A 356 25.42 -3.04 -17.70
C LEU A 356 25.26 -1.58 -18.15
N GLU A 357 25.64 -1.27 -19.39
CA GLU A 357 25.46 0.09 -19.94
C GLU A 357 23.98 0.49 -19.97
N VAL A 358 23.10 -0.44 -20.32
CA VAL A 358 21.66 -0.19 -20.32
C VAL A 358 21.14 0.08 -18.91
N VAL A 359 21.61 -0.65 -17.89
CA VAL A 359 21.25 -0.41 -16.48
C VAL A 359 21.83 0.92 -15.98
N GLN A 360 23.08 1.24 -16.33
CA GLN A 360 23.71 2.52 -15.97
C GLN A 360 22.92 3.70 -16.56
N ASP A 361 22.61 3.64 -17.85
CA ASP A 361 21.89 4.69 -18.58
C ASP A 361 20.43 4.82 -18.12
N LYS A 362 19.70 3.69 -18.01
CA LYS A 362 18.23 3.72 -17.85
C LYS A 362 17.74 3.61 -16.41
N VAL A 363 18.57 3.09 -15.50
CA VAL A 363 18.18 2.85 -14.10
C VAL A 363 19.00 3.73 -13.16
N ILE A 364 20.32 3.67 -13.24
CA ILE A 364 21.20 4.38 -12.30
C ILE A 364 21.11 5.89 -12.52
N GLU A 365 21.19 6.35 -13.77
CA GLU A 365 21.11 7.77 -14.08
C GLU A 365 19.73 8.35 -13.73
N GLU A 366 18.64 7.63 -14.02
CA GLU A 366 17.29 8.05 -13.60
C GLU A 366 17.16 8.15 -12.07
N LEU A 367 17.67 7.17 -11.33
CA LEU A 367 17.70 7.23 -9.85
C LEU A 367 18.56 8.41 -9.35
N ARG A 368 19.69 8.70 -10.00
CA ARG A 368 20.53 9.87 -9.69
C ARG A 368 19.78 11.17 -9.90
N LEU A 369 19.05 11.28 -11.01
CA LEU A 369 18.23 12.44 -11.35
C LEU A 369 17.04 12.62 -10.38
N GLU A 370 16.47 11.52 -9.89
CA GLU A 370 15.45 11.54 -8.84
C GLU A 370 15.99 12.09 -7.51
N CYS A 371 17.29 11.95 -7.21
CA CYS A 371 17.91 12.47 -5.98
C CYS A 371 18.06 14.00 -5.96
N ARG A 372 17.72 14.71 -7.05
CA ARG A 372 17.81 16.16 -7.12
C ARG A 372 16.84 16.83 -6.12
N LEU A 373 17.25 17.97 -5.57
CA LEU A 373 16.57 18.64 -4.45
C LEU A 373 15.15 19.12 -4.77
N ARG A 374 14.85 19.41 -6.04
CA ARG A 374 13.56 19.98 -6.45
C ARG A 374 12.77 19.01 -7.30
N ARG A 375 11.45 19.14 -7.22
CA ARG A 375 10.49 18.51 -8.12
C ARG A 375 10.55 19.18 -9.49
N SER A 376 9.89 18.59 -10.47
CA SER A 376 9.82 19.13 -11.84
C SER A 376 9.07 20.48 -11.95
N ASP A 377 8.33 20.88 -10.92
CA ASP A 377 7.64 22.17 -10.79
C ASP A 377 8.50 23.25 -10.08
N GLY A 378 9.73 22.89 -9.64
CA GLY A 378 10.64 23.79 -8.94
C GLY A 378 10.52 23.79 -7.41
N GLU A 379 9.53 23.11 -6.83
CA GLU A 379 9.40 23.03 -5.37
C GLU A 379 10.45 22.12 -4.74
N PHE A 380 10.85 22.42 -3.51
CA PHE A 380 11.75 21.54 -2.75
C PHE A 380 11.07 20.23 -2.38
N ARG A 381 11.82 19.14 -2.49
CA ARG A 381 11.40 17.82 -2.02
C ARG A 381 11.62 17.71 -0.51
N ASN A 382 10.78 16.93 0.15
CA ASN A 382 10.96 16.67 1.58
C ASN A 382 12.21 15.79 1.82
N ALA A 383 12.85 15.97 2.98
CA ALA A 383 14.10 15.30 3.32
C ALA A 383 13.96 13.77 3.37
N LYS A 384 12.85 13.26 3.91
CA LYS A 384 12.57 11.81 4.00
C LYS A 384 12.54 11.15 2.63
N TRP A 385 11.89 11.79 1.66
CA TRP A 385 11.78 11.30 0.29
C TRP A 385 13.16 11.31 -0.38
N LEU A 386 13.94 12.38 -0.21
CA LEU A 386 15.30 12.46 -0.73
C LEU A 386 16.17 11.34 -0.15
N ALA A 387 16.13 11.10 1.16
CA ALA A 387 16.88 10.03 1.82
C ALA A 387 16.52 8.64 1.23
N VAL A 388 15.24 8.36 1.02
CA VAL A 388 14.80 7.10 0.40
C VAL A 388 15.33 6.95 -1.03
N LYS A 389 15.31 8.02 -1.83
CA LYS A 389 15.84 7.97 -3.20
C LYS A 389 17.36 7.85 -3.25
N TYR A 390 18.09 8.56 -2.38
CA TYR A 390 19.52 8.38 -2.23
C TYR A 390 19.87 6.94 -1.83
N MET A 391 19.13 6.33 -0.91
CA MET A 391 19.32 4.93 -0.55
C MET A 391 19.12 4.00 -1.76
N HIS A 392 18.07 4.22 -2.56
CA HIS A 392 17.84 3.42 -3.78
C HIS A 392 18.94 3.62 -4.82
N PHE A 393 19.31 4.88 -5.08
CA PHE A 393 20.40 5.22 -5.98
C PHE A 393 21.70 4.53 -5.54
N LEU A 394 22.09 4.64 -4.28
CA LEU A 394 23.32 4.04 -3.76
C LEU A 394 23.35 2.52 -3.92
N LYS A 395 22.23 1.81 -3.68
CA LYS A 395 22.15 0.36 -3.89
C LYS A 395 22.52 -0.06 -5.32
N PHE A 396 22.01 0.68 -6.31
CA PHE A 396 22.29 0.41 -7.72
C PHE A 396 23.65 0.97 -8.16
N ALA A 397 24.04 2.15 -7.70
CA ALA A 397 25.33 2.77 -8.02
C ALA A 397 26.50 1.93 -7.53
N LEU A 398 26.42 1.37 -6.32
CA LEU A 398 27.45 0.48 -5.79
C LEU A 398 27.59 -0.80 -6.64
N SER A 399 26.47 -1.32 -7.16
CA SER A 399 26.45 -2.56 -7.94
C SER A 399 26.75 -2.36 -9.43
N GLY A 400 26.51 -1.15 -9.97
CA GLY A 400 26.61 -0.88 -11.40
C GLY A 400 27.65 0.16 -11.81
N LEU A 401 28.15 1.01 -10.91
CA LEU A 401 29.19 2.01 -11.22
C LEU A 401 30.55 1.68 -10.60
N MET A 402 30.60 0.83 -9.57
CA MET A 402 31.89 0.37 -9.04
C MET A 402 32.44 -0.76 -9.90
N PRO A 403 33.72 -0.74 -10.30
CA PRO A 403 34.37 -1.86 -10.96
C PRO A 403 34.23 -3.14 -10.14
N ALA A 404 34.01 -4.29 -10.78
CA ALA A 404 33.75 -5.57 -10.10
C ALA A 404 34.79 -5.90 -9.01
N ARG A 405 36.07 -5.60 -9.28
CA ARG A 405 37.17 -5.76 -8.31
C ARG A 405 36.99 -4.91 -7.05
N ARG A 406 36.54 -3.66 -7.18
CA ARG A 406 36.27 -2.78 -6.03
C ARG A 406 35.00 -3.15 -5.26
N GLN A 407 34.02 -3.79 -5.92
CA GLN A 407 32.86 -4.36 -5.23
C GLN A 407 33.27 -5.54 -4.36
N GLN A 408 34.17 -6.40 -4.87
CA GLN A 408 34.74 -7.50 -4.10
C GLN A 408 35.59 -6.95 -2.95
N GLU A 409 36.44 -5.95 -3.19
CA GLU A 409 37.21 -5.28 -2.13
C GLU A 409 36.32 -4.58 -1.09
N ASP A 410 35.20 -3.92 -1.46
CA ASP A 410 34.27 -3.31 -0.49
C ASP A 410 33.49 -4.38 0.31
N ARG A 411 33.07 -5.48 -0.34
CA ARG A 411 32.47 -6.62 0.36
C ARG A 411 33.47 -7.28 1.31
N SER A 412 34.68 -7.53 0.83
CA SER A 412 35.79 -8.06 1.62
C SER A 412 36.22 -7.11 2.72
N ALA A 413 36.19 -5.79 2.51
CA ALA A 413 36.49 -4.78 3.53
C ALA A 413 35.38 -4.69 4.57
N LYS A 414 34.09 -4.77 4.18
CA LYS A 414 33.00 -4.88 5.16
C LYS A 414 33.10 -6.17 5.97
N ILE A 415 33.45 -7.28 5.34
CA ILE A 415 33.74 -8.56 6.02
C ILE A 415 34.96 -8.43 6.93
N ALA A 416 36.05 -7.78 6.48
CA ALA A 416 37.31 -7.58 7.22
C ALA A 416 37.23 -6.46 8.28
N LEU A 417 36.24 -5.59 8.23
CA LEU A 417 35.91 -4.67 9.32
C LEU A 417 34.97 -5.34 10.33
N SER A 418 34.33 -6.44 9.95
CA SER A 418 33.48 -7.28 10.81
C SER A 418 34.22 -8.48 11.41
N CYS A 419 35.42 -8.81 10.90
CA CYS A 419 36.32 -9.86 11.38
C CYS A 419 37.73 -9.28 11.59
N PRO A 420 38.39 -9.47 12.75
CA PRO A 420 39.66 -8.83 13.06
C PRO A 420 40.78 -9.18 12.06
N VAL A 421 41.68 -8.20 11.86
CA VAL A 421 42.68 -8.06 10.77
C VAL A 421 43.78 -9.15 10.74
N GLN A 422 43.90 -10.00 11.76
CA GLN A 422 44.78 -11.18 11.71
C GLN A 422 43.93 -12.45 11.61
N ARG A 423 44.03 -13.12 10.45
CA ARG A 423 43.57 -14.50 10.28
C ARG A 423 44.31 -15.37 11.30
N PRO A 424 43.62 -16.01 12.26
CA PRO A 424 44.28 -16.89 13.22
C PRO A 424 44.96 -18.05 12.48
N ASP A 425 46.17 -18.42 12.91
CA ASP A 425 47.03 -19.39 12.20
C ASP A 425 46.42 -20.79 12.03
N PHE A 426 45.37 -21.09 12.79
CA PHE A 426 44.66 -22.37 12.75
C PHE A 426 43.59 -22.46 11.65
N VAL A 427 43.32 -21.39 10.90
CA VAL A 427 42.29 -21.37 9.85
C VAL A 427 42.92 -21.79 8.49
N PRO A 428 42.61 -22.98 7.95
CA PRO A 428 43.25 -23.51 6.75
C PRO A 428 43.01 -22.61 5.53
N PRO A 429 43.98 -22.48 4.59
CA PRO A 429 44.02 -21.45 3.53
C PRO A 429 42.72 -21.30 2.74
N ASP A 430 41.99 -22.40 2.55
CA ASP A 430 40.84 -22.51 1.66
C ASP A 430 39.47 -22.55 2.40
N GLY A 431 39.45 -22.38 3.73
CA GLY A 431 38.26 -22.58 4.57
C GLY A 431 37.40 -21.33 4.81
N LEU A 432 36.09 -21.45 4.51
CA LEU A 432 35.03 -20.54 4.96
C LEU A 432 34.70 -20.79 6.44
N TYR A 433 34.36 -19.72 7.17
CA TYR A 433 33.99 -19.75 8.59
C TYR A 433 32.60 -20.40 8.77
N TYR A 434 32.55 -21.67 9.18
CA TYR A 434 31.36 -22.23 9.82
C TYR A 434 31.61 -22.24 11.33
N PRO A 435 30.91 -21.42 12.13
CA PRO A 435 31.03 -21.51 13.58
C PRO A 435 30.34 -22.80 14.02
N LEU A 436 31.11 -23.78 14.51
CA LEU A 436 30.55 -24.90 15.27
C LEU A 436 30.11 -24.40 16.66
N PRO A 437 28.99 -24.91 17.20
CA PRO A 437 28.43 -24.45 18.48
C PRO A 437 29.30 -24.84 19.68
N PRO A 438 29.20 -24.09 20.79
CA PRO A 438 29.95 -24.35 22.02
C PRO A 438 29.26 -25.52 22.73
N ASP A 439 29.84 -26.71 22.61
CA ASP A 439 29.84 -27.80 23.60
C ASP A 439 30.14 -29.13 22.90
N GLU A 440 31.37 -29.27 22.43
CA GLU A 440 32.08 -30.55 22.51
C GLU A 440 33.37 -30.30 23.28
N THR A 441 33.17 -30.35 24.59
CA THR A 441 34.17 -30.48 25.65
C THR A 441 35.29 -31.46 25.29
N SER A 442 36.52 -31.05 25.57
CA SER A 442 37.56 -31.85 26.22
C SER A 442 37.59 -33.36 25.88
N ARG A 443 38.48 -33.74 24.96
CA ARG A 443 39.25 -35.01 24.87
C ARG A 443 40.00 -34.92 23.53
N ALA A 444 41.23 -34.42 23.47
CA ALA A 444 42.44 -35.13 23.86
C ALA A 444 42.35 -36.64 23.59
N ASP A 445 43.25 -37.12 22.73
CA ASP A 445 43.51 -38.50 22.31
C ASP A 445 42.62 -39.08 21.20
N LEU A 446 42.88 -38.63 19.96
CA LEU A 446 42.85 -39.51 18.79
C LEU A 446 44.26 -40.06 18.51
N SER A 447 44.77 -40.82 19.47
CA SER A 447 45.55 -42.01 19.15
C SER A 447 44.71 -43.20 19.63
N LEU A 448 44.02 -43.87 18.71
CA LEU A 448 43.66 -45.30 18.72
C LEU A 448 42.47 -45.55 17.78
N VAL A 449 42.70 -46.41 16.78
CA VAL A 449 41.78 -47.49 16.39
C VAL A 449 40.57 -47.02 15.55
N GLU A 450 40.62 -47.07 14.22
CA GLU A 450 40.47 -48.29 13.42
C GLU A 450 39.25 -49.13 13.86
N LYS A 451 38.12 -49.04 13.15
CA LYS A 451 37.15 -50.13 12.85
C LYS A 451 35.71 -49.61 12.68
N VAL A 452 35.15 -49.95 11.49
CA VAL A 452 33.80 -50.51 11.29
C VAL A 452 32.65 -49.64 11.84
N ARG A 453 31.88 -48.93 11.01
CA ARG A 453 30.75 -49.43 10.22
C ARG A 453 30.10 -48.25 9.52
#